data_AF-A0A523T578-F1
#
_entry.id   AF-A0A523T578-F1
#
_cell.length_a   1.000
_cell.length_b   1.000
_cell.length_c   1.000
_cell.angle_alpha   90.00
_cell.angle_beta   90.00
_cell.angle_gamma   90.00
#
_symmetry.space_group_name_H-M   'P 1'
#
loop_
_entity.id
_entity.type
_entity.pdbx_description
1 polymer ?
#
loop_
_entity_poly.entity_id
_entity_poly.type
_entity_poly.pdbx_seq_one_letter_code
_entity_poly.pdbx_strand_id
1 'polypeptide(L)'
;MPEEIIYGKTGFKIKVPMASCTIAAGANEVLQSITAVVKSMGLDVEVTPVGCMGLDFIDPWIELSKKGYPSAIYANVTPDIVEQIIREYLDEDFSSAYAFRFGNTDGENVPLLDELDVWKNQIRWISGKCGIINPESIDEYVAVGGYQGLKKCLSMTQEETIEELKKANLRGRGGAGFPTWIKWNICKEQPGDVKYVIANCDEGDPGAFMNRLLAESDPHRILEGLIIAGHTIGVHKGFIFVRAEKPLAAKRLLKAAEDAREKGFLGGNILGKGYCFDIEVFLSAGAFVCGEETAMIAAIQGERATPRQRPPFPAVKGLWGMPTIINNVETLAHVATILNNGWKKFAEIGSEASKGTKMYCVTGSVKRTGAYEVPIGTPIKKLLYDIAG
;
A
#
# COMPACT_ATOMS: atom_id res chain seq x y z
N MET A 1 16.11 7.40 -5.48
CA MET A 1 15.81 6.74 -4.18
C MET A 1 17.09 6.79 -3.35
N PRO A 2 17.02 7.03 -2.03
CA PRO A 2 18.23 7.14 -1.21
C PRO A 2 19.08 5.86 -1.26
N GLU A 3 20.41 5.99 -1.28
CA GLU A 3 21.32 4.84 -1.37
C GLU A 3 21.12 3.84 -0.23
N GLU A 4 20.82 4.30 0.99
CA GLU A 4 20.58 3.44 2.15
C GLU A 4 19.35 2.53 1.99
N ILE A 5 18.31 3.00 1.27
CA ILE A 5 17.14 2.17 0.96
C ILE A 5 17.53 1.04 0.00
N ILE A 6 18.42 1.34 -0.92
CA ILE A 6 18.87 0.44 -1.98
C ILE A 6 19.89 -0.58 -1.45
N TYR A 7 21.00 -0.07 -0.91
CA TYR A 7 22.20 -0.84 -0.57
C TYR A 7 22.40 -1.05 0.94
N GLY A 8 21.50 -0.51 1.77
CA GLY A 8 21.66 -0.59 3.22
C GLY A 8 22.82 0.26 3.72
N LYS A 9 23.06 0.22 5.04
CA LYS A 9 24.13 0.99 5.67
C LYS A 9 25.53 0.45 5.37
N THR A 10 25.64 -0.85 5.13
CA THR A 10 26.92 -1.54 4.86
C THR A 10 27.32 -1.46 3.37
N GLY A 11 26.43 -0.96 2.51
CA GLY A 11 26.62 -0.98 1.06
C GLY A 11 26.31 -2.33 0.41
N PHE A 12 25.83 -3.31 1.19
CA PHE A 12 25.24 -4.56 0.71
C PHE A 12 23.94 -4.85 1.48
N LYS A 13 22.83 -5.05 0.76
CA LYS A 13 21.51 -5.34 1.32
C LYS A 13 20.86 -6.54 0.64
N ILE A 14 20.24 -7.39 1.46
CA ILE A 14 19.36 -8.49 1.02
C ILE A 14 17.94 -8.14 1.47
N LYS A 15 17.03 -7.93 0.52
CA LYS A 15 15.62 -7.70 0.81
C LYS A 15 14.87 -9.02 0.76
N VAL A 16 14.06 -9.26 1.79
CA VAL A 16 13.20 -10.45 1.89
C VAL A 16 11.75 -10.02 2.08
N PRO A 17 10.83 -10.41 1.20
CA PRO A 17 9.43 -10.02 1.31
C PRO A 17 8.77 -10.76 2.46
N MET A 18 8.18 -10.01 3.39
CA MET A 18 7.53 -10.52 4.59
C MET A 18 6.05 -10.09 4.64
N ALA A 19 5.32 -10.28 3.55
CA ALA A 19 3.86 -10.15 3.54
C ALA A 19 3.21 -11.52 3.79
N SER A 20 1.91 -11.55 4.10
CA SER A 20 1.25 -12.82 4.43
C SER A 20 1.25 -13.83 3.26
N CYS A 21 1.25 -13.37 2.00
CA CYS A 21 1.38 -14.24 0.82
C CYS A 21 2.79 -14.85 0.70
N THR A 22 3.83 -14.04 0.90
CA THR A 22 5.22 -14.51 0.79
C THR A 22 5.57 -15.42 1.96
N ILE A 23 5.06 -15.11 3.16
CA ILE A 23 5.15 -15.97 4.34
C ILE A 23 4.47 -17.31 4.07
N ALA A 24 3.27 -17.31 3.48
CA ALA A 24 2.59 -18.55 3.10
C ALA A 24 3.35 -19.36 2.05
N ALA A 25 4.16 -18.71 1.21
CA ALA A 25 5.04 -19.35 0.23
C ALA A 25 6.39 -19.84 0.81
N GLY A 26 6.68 -19.59 2.09
CA GLY A 26 7.91 -20.05 2.76
C GLY A 26 8.96 -18.97 3.05
N ALA A 27 8.59 -17.68 3.00
CA ALA A 27 9.55 -16.59 3.24
C ALA A 27 10.16 -16.58 4.66
N ASN A 28 9.49 -17.16 5.66
CA ASN A 28 10.04 -17.27 7.01
C ASN A 28 11.28 -18.17 7.03
N GLU A 29 11.19 -19.32 6.39
CA GLU A 29 12.24 -20.32 6.28
C GLU A 29 13.40 -19.78 5.44
N VAL A 30 13.10 -19.05 4.35
CA VAL A 30 14.10 -18.36 3.54
C VAL A 30 14.84 -17.29 4.33
N LEU A 31 14.13 -16.44 5.09
CA LEU A 31 14.75 -15.42 5.95
C LEU A 31 15.68 -16.04 7.00
N GLN A 32 15.26 -17.15 7.62
CA GLN A 32 16.08 -17.90 8.59
C GLN A 32 17.34 -18.46 7.92
N SER A 33 17.21 -19.05 6.72
CA SER A 33 18.35 -19.57 5.95
C SER A 33 19.32 -18.45 5.58
N ILE A 34 18.84 -17.31 5.07
CA ILE A 34 19.68 -16.14 4.76
C ILE A 34 20.45 -15.68 5.98
N THR A 35 19.77 -15.56 7.12
CA THR A 35 20.40 -15.13 8.37
C THR A 35 21.51 -16.11 8.80
N ALA A 36 21.29 -17.41 8.66
CA ALA A 36 22.27 -18.44 8.99
C ALA A 36 23.47 -18.42 8.03
N VAL A 37 23.24 -18.31 6.73
CA VAL A 37 24.28 -18.28 5.69
C VAL A 37 25.12 -17.00 5.78
N VAL A 38 24.50 -15.84 5.94
CA VAL A 38 25.21 -14.57 6.13
C VAL A 38 26.16 -14.65 7.32
N LYS A 39 25.70 -15.26 8.42
CA LYS A 39 26.51 -15.46 9.62
C LYS A 39 27.63 -16.48 9.40
N SER A 40 27.37 -17.60 8.71
CA SER A 40 28.38 -18.64 8.46
C SER A 40 29.49 -18.17 7.51
N MET A 41 29.13 -17.34 6.53
CA MET A 41 30.05 -16.73 5.57
C MET A 41 30.76 -15.48 6.11
N GLY A 42 30.34 -14.94 7.26
CA GLY A 42 30.92 -13.74 7.86
C GLY A 42 30.71 -12.47 7.03
N LEU A 43 29.57 -12.37 6.34
CA LEU A 43 29.26 -11.25 5.44
C LEU A 43 28.78 -10.02 6.22
N ASP A 44 29.29 -8.85 5.85
CA ASP A 44 28.78 -7.55 6.33
C ASP A 44 27.63 -7.06 5.42
N VAL A 45 26.43 -7.58 5.68
CA VAL A 45 25.25 -7.37 4.84
C VAL A 45 24.01 -7.10 5.69
N GLU A 46 23.21 -6.13 5.26
CA GLU A 46 21.95 -5.81 5.90
C GLU A 46 20.84 -6.71 5.34
N VAL A 47 20.19 -7.50 6.19
CA VAL A 47 19.03 -8.31 5.81
C VAL A 47 17.76 -7.59 6.25
N THR A 48 16.94 -7.16 5.29
CA THR A 48 15.81 -6.26 5.55
C THR A 48 14.48 -6.88 5.11
N PRO A 49 13.50 -7.00 6.02
CA PRO A 49 12.15 -7.37 5.63
C PRO A 49 11.50 -6.23 4.82
N VAL A 50 10.88 -6.56 3.70
CA VAL A 50 10.12 -5.63 2.86
C VAL A 50 8.68 -6.13 2.62
N GLY A 51 7.83 -5.29 2.06
CA GLY A 51 6.49 -5.72 1.62
C GLY A 51 6.52 -6.67 0.41
N CYS A 52 5.38 -7.25 0.05
CA CYS A 52 5.24 -7.94 -1.24
C CYS A 52 5.23 -6.89 -2.36
N MET A 53 5.72 -7.24 -3.56
CA MET A 53 5.66 -6.34 -4.73
C MET A 53 4.45 -6.57 -5.65
N GLY A 54 3.61 -7.56 -5.36
CA GLY A 54 2.40 -7.93 -6.09
C GLY A 54 2.59 -9.05 -7.12
N LEU A 55 3.79 -9.62 -7.23
CA LEU A 55 4.12 -10.73 -8.14
C LEU A 55 4.09 -12.07 -7.40
N ASP A 56 2.91 -12.51 -6.97
CA ASP A 56 2.79 -13.67 -6.07
C ASP A 56 3.31 -14.99 -6.71
N PHE A 57 3.39 -15.08 -8.04
CA PHE A 57 3.90 -16.25 -8.77
C PHE A 57 5.43 -16.45 -8.71
N ILE A 58 6.18 -15.48 -8.16
CA ILE A 58 7.63 -15.62 -7.91
C ILE A 58 7.95 -15.68 -6.43
N ASP A 59 6.95 -15.73 -5.55
CA ASP A 59 7.15 -15.79 -4.11
C ASP A 59 7.68 -17.18 -3.68
N PRO A 60 8.60 -17.26 -2.69
CA PRO A 60 9.33 -16.16 -2.11
C PRO A 60 10.42 -15.66 -3.08
N TRP A 61 10.43 -14.37 -3.39
CA TRP A 61 11.58 -13.77 -4.08
C TRP A 61 12.55 -13.17 -3.07
N ILE A 62 13.82 -12.99 -3.43
CA ILE A 62 14.77 -12.16 -2.66
C ILE A 62 15.49 -11.22 -3.61
N GLU A 63 15.97 -10.09 -3.10
CA GLU A 63 16.75 -9.13 -3.89
C GLU A 63 18.08 -8.83 -3.21
N LEU A 64 19.17 -9.07 -3.93
CA LEU A 64 20.53 -8.75 -3.50
C LEU A 64 20.96 -7.45 -4.18
N SER A 65 21.42 -6.49 -3.38
CA SER A 65 21.85 -5.17 -3.84
C SER A 65 23.15 -4.75 -3.16
N LYS A 66 24.27 -4.83 -3.88
CA LYS A 66 25.60 -4.40 -3.42
C LYS A 66 26.11 -3.23 -4.27
N LYS A 67 26.77 -2.24 -3.66
CA LYS A 67 27.36 -1.13 -4.42
C LYS A 67 28.35 -1.65 -5.46
N GLY A 68 28.19 -1.20 -6.70
CA GLY A 68 29.00 -1.65 -7.84
C GLY A 68 28.48 -2.90 -8.55
N TYR A 69 27.44 -3.56 -8.02
CA TYR A 69 26.81 -4.74 -8.60
C TYR A 69 25.41 -4.36 -9.11
N PRO A 70 24.84 -5.10 -10.07
CA PRO A 70 23.42 -4.99 -10.38
C PRO A 70 22.57 -5.40 -9.15
N SER A 71 21.37 -4.84 -9.05
CA SER A 71 20.38 -5.31 -8.07
C SER A 71 19.63 -6.49 -8.66
N ALA A 72 19.90 -7.70 -8.16
CA ALA A 72 19.41 -8.94 -8.73
C ALA A 72 18.27 -9.52 -7.90
N ILE A 73 17.16 -9.86 -8.57
CA ILE A 73 15.99 -10.51 -7.98
C ILE A 73 16.04 -11.99 -8.33
N TYR A 74 15.90 -12.84 -7.32
CA TYR A 74 15.81 -14.30 -7.47
C TYR A 74 14.38 -14.71 -7.09
N ALA A 75 13.77 -15.58 -7.91
CA ALA A 75 12.38 -15.99 -7.79
C ALA A 75 12.26 -17.41 -7.20
N ASN A 76 11.12 -17.71 -6.55
CA ASN A 76 10.78 -19.04 -6.03
C ASN A 76 11.88 -19.65 -5.15
N VAL A 77 12.49 -18.82 -4.31
CA VAL A 77 13.64 -19.19 -3.48
C VAL A 77 13.21 -20.14 -2.38
N THR A 78 13.94 -21.23 -2.23
CA THR A 78 13.81 -22.19 -1.14
C THR A 78 15.03 -22.12 -0.20
N PRO A 79 14.91 -22.57 1.06
CA PRO A 79 16.01 -22.47 2.03
C PRO A 79 17.32 -23.12 1.58
N ASP A 80 17.26 -24.20 0.81
CA ASP A 80 18.40 -25.00 0.35
C ASP A 80 19.25 -24.33 -0.74
N ILE A 81 18.68 -23.41 -1.52
CA ILE A 81 19.40 -22.71 -2.60
C ILE A 81 19.92 -21.33 -2.18
N VAL A 82 19.64 -20.88 -0.95
CA VAL A 82 20.06 -19.55 -0.46
C VAL A 82 21.57 -19.36 -0.49
N GLU A 83 22.33 -20.36 -0.02
CA GLU A 83 23.79 -20.27 -0.02
C GLU A 83 24.36 -20.21 -1.43
N GLN A 84 23.80 -20.98 -2.35
CA GLN A 84 24.16 -20.93 -3.77
C GLN A 84 23.94 -19.53 -4.34
N ILE A 85 22.74 -18.95 -4.17
CA ILE A 85 22.40 -17.62 -4.68
C ILE A 85 23.36 -16.54 -4.17
N ILE A 86 23.67 -16.57 -2.86
CA ILE A 86 24.57 -15.57 -2.26
C ILE A 86 26.00 -15.71 -2.81
N ARG A 87 26.48 -16.95 -3.03
CA ARG A 87 27.80 -17.20 -3.62
C ARG A 87 27.88 -16.74 -5.07
N GLU A 88 26.91 -17.15 -5.90
CA GLU A 88 26.82 -16.74 -7.31
C GLU A 88 26.83 -15.21 -7.45
N TYR A 89 25.99 -14.51 -6.68
CA TYR A 89 25.94 -13.04 -6.70
C TYR A 89 27.27 -12.39 -6.31
N LEU A 90 28.01 -12.95 -5.36
CA LEU A 90 29.30 -12.43 -4.92
C LEU A 90 30.43 -12.74 -5.91
N ASP A 91 30.31 -13.85 -6.65
CA ASP A 91 31.22 -14.27 -7.71
C ASP A 91 30.92 -13.56 -9.06
N GLU A 92 29.98 -12.61 -9.06
CA GLU A 92 29.51 -11.87 -10.25
C GLU A 92 28.87 -12.77 -11.32
N ASP A 93 28.30 -13.91 -10.91
CA ASP A 93 27.42 -14.76 -11.72
C ASP A 93 25.96 -14.44 -11.38
N PHE A 94 25.23 -13.90 -12.34
CA PHE A 94 23.81 -13.57 -12.18
C PHE A 94 22.92 -14.40 -13.10
N SER A 95 23.46 -15.47 -13.69
CA SER A 95 22.74 -16.33 -14.65
C SER A 95 21.47 -16.97 -14.08
N SER A 96 21.39 -17.15 -12.77
CA SER A 96 20.22 -17.67 -12.05
C SER A 96 19.21 -16.59 -11.60
N ALA A 97 19.52 -15.30 -11.80
CA ALA A 97 18.63 -14.21 -11.46
C ALA A 97 17.40 -14.18 -12.37
N TYR A 98 16.24 -13.92 -11.78
CA TYR A 98 14.98 -13.74 -12.51
C TYR A 98 15.00 -12.44 -13.33
N ALA A 99 15.46 -11.36 -12.71
CA ALA A 99 15.59 -10.05 -13.33
C ALA A 99 16.50 -9.13 -12.51
N PHE A 100 17.03 -8.10 -13.15
CA PHE A 100 17.65 -6.99 -12.45
C PHE A 100 16.61 -5.91 -12.13
N ARG A 101 16.59 -5.36 -10.91
CA ARG A 101 15.81 -4.15 -10.62
C ARG A 101 16.44 -2.93 -11.28
N PHE A 102 17.76 -2.84 -11.23
CA PHE A 102 18.58 -1.83 -11.91
C PHE A 102 20.02 -2.35 -12.05
N GLY A 103 20.78 -1.69 -12.90
CA GLY A 103 22.12 -2.16 -13.29
C GLY A 103 22.06 -3.15 -14.45
N ASN A 104 23.23 -3.50 -14.96
CA ASN A 104 23.41 -4.44 -16.06
C ASN A 104 24.76 -5.15 -15.90
N THR A 105 24.96 -6.21 -16.67
CA THR A 105 26.20 -6.96 -16.72
C THR A 105 26.64 -7.11 -18.18
N ASP A 106 27.95 -7.16 -18.40
CA ASP A 106 28.50 -7.44 -19.71
C ASP A 106 28.49 -8.96 -19.95
N GLY A 107 27.66 -9.43 -20.87
CA GLY A 107 27.70 -10.82 -21.37
C GLY A 107 26.64 -11.78 -20.83
N GLU A 108 25.88 -11.42 -19.80
CA GLU A 108 24.71 -12.19 -19.37
C GLU A 108 23.41 -11.58 -19.90
N ASN A 109 22.43 -12.42 -20.22
CA ASN A 109 21.14 -12.00 -20.76
C ASN A 109 20.06 -12.01 -19.67
N VAL A 110 20.31 -11.33 -18.54
CA VAL A 110 19.31 -11.13 -17.47
C VAL A 110 18.52 -9.86 -17.78
N PRO A 111 17.19 -9.93 -17.93
CA PRO A 111 16.39 -8.75 -18.27
C PRO A 111 16.25 -7.80 -17.09
N LEU A 112 15.99 -6.52 -17.36
CA LEU A 112 15.48 -5.62 -16.34
C LEU A 112 14.05 -6.01 -15.97
N LEU A 113 13.68 -5.87 -14.70
CA LEU A 113 12.31 -6.06 -14.23
C LEU A 113 11.34 -5.17 -15.03
N ASP A 114 11.77 -3.95 -15.36
CA ASP A 114 11.02 -2.98 -16.16
C ASP A 114 10.85 -3.37 -17.64
N GLU A 115 11.54 -4.40 -18.13
CA GLU A 115 11.39 -4.93 -19.50
C GLU A 115 10.40 -6.10 -19.58
N LEU A 116 10.13 -6.74 -18.44
CA LEU A 116 9.22 -7.88 -18.36
C LEU A 116 7.77 -7.44 -18.59
N ASP A 117 7.02 -8.19 -19.41
CA ASP A 117 5.61 -7.90 -19.73
C ASP A 117 4.72 -7.75 -18.49
N VAL A 118 5.00 -8.55 -17.46
CA VAL A 118 4.27 -8.53 -16.20
C VAL A 118 4.44 -7.21 -15.44
N TRP A 119 5.51 -6.47 -15.68
CA TRP A 119 5.84 -5.25 -14.96
C TRP A 119 5.65 -4.00 -15.82
N LYS A 120 6.18 -3.98 -17.05
CA LYS A 120 6.14 -2.81 -17.94
C LYS A 120 4.74 -2.36 -18.34
N ASN A 121 3.78 -3.27 -18.27
CA ASN A 121 2.37 -2.98 -18.58
C ASN A 121 1.59 -2.40 -17.39
N GLN A 122 2.24 -2.19 -16.24
CA GLN A 122 1.65 -1.59 -15.06
C GLN A 122 1.97 -0.11 -14.93
N ILE A 123 1.15 0.63 -14.19
CA ILE A 123 1.48 1.94 -13.65
C ILE A 123 1.38 1.85 -12.13
N ARG A 124 2.54 1.75 -11.47
CA ARG A 124 2.63 1.55 -10.01
C ARG A 124 2.47 2.86 -9.23
N TRP A 125 1.31 3.51 -9.36
CA TRP A 125 1.02 4.81 -8.75
C TRP A 125 0.93 4.73 -7.21
N ILE A 126 0.13 3.81 -6.67
CA ILE A 126 0.06 3.57 -5.20
C ILE A 126 0.82 2.34 -4.74
N SER A 127 1.28 1.48 -5.65
CA SER A 127 2.08 0.29 -5.32
C SER A 127 3.59 0.50 -5.50
N GLY A 128 4.05 1.68 -5.94
CA GLY A 128 5.46 1.92 -6.29
C GLY A 128 6.48 1.77 -5.15
N LYS A 129 6.02 1.71 -3.88
CA LYS A 129 6.87 1.45 -2.70
C LYS A 129 6.82 -0.01 -2.24
N CYS A 130 5.84 -0.79 -2.72
CA CYS A 130 5.65 -2.19 -2.36
C CYS A 130 6.84 -3.03 -2.87
N GLY A 131 7.47 -3.79 -1.97
CA GLY A 131 8.71 -4.54 -2.24
C GLY A 131 10.00 -3.72 -2.22
N ILE A 132 9.92 -2.42 -1.89
CA ILE A 132 11.09 -1.54 -1.84
C ILE A 132 11.45 -1.16 -0.41
N ILE A 133 10.46 -0.75 0.37
CA ILE A 133 10.65 -0.30 1.75
C ILE A 133 10.28 -1.38 2.77
N ASN A 134 10.84 -1.26 3.96
CA ASN A 134 10.35 -1.95 5.14
C ASN A 134 9.00 -1.33 5.58
N PRO A 135 7.88 -2.08 5.53
CA PRO A 135 6.56 -1.55 5.88
C PRO A 135 6.43 -1.14 7.36
N GLU A 136 7.35 -1.56 8.22
CA GLU A 136 7.40 -1.25 9.64
C GLU A 136 8.41 -0.13 9.97
N SER A 137 8.95 0.55 8.94
CA SER A 137 9.86 1.68 9.09
C SER A 137 9.25 2.98 8.55
N ILE A 138 8.78 3.83 9.46
CA ILE A 138 8.36 5.18 9.12
C ILE A 138 9.49 6.01 8.50
N ASP A 139 10.73 5.79 8.94
CA ASP A 139 11.90 6.53 8.45
C ASP A 139 12.17 6.20 6.98
N GLU A 140 12.03 4.93 6.57
CA GLU A 140 12.12 4.57 5.15
C GLU A 140 10.96 5.20 4.35
N TYR A 141 9.73 5.15 4.87
CA TYR A 141 8.57 5.76 4.21
C TYR A 141 8.79 7.26 3.95
N VAL A 142 9.30 7.99 4.94
CA VAL A 142 9.65 9.42 4.87
C VAL A 142 10.81 9.65 3.89
N ALA A 143 11.87 8.84 3.94
CA ALA A 143 13.05 8.96 3.08
C ALA A 143 12.72 8.82 1.59
N VAL A 144 11.67 8.05 1.25
CA VAL A 144 11.15 7.94 -0.13
C VAL A 144 9.98 8.90 -0.41
N GLY A 145 9.90 10.02 0.32
CA GLY A 145 8.94 11.11 0.07
C GLY A 145 7.56 10.91 0.67
N GLY A 146 7.40 10.00 1.63
CA GLY A 146 6.17 9.87 2.43
C GLY A 146 5.88 11.12 3.26
N TYR A 147 4.59 11.36 3.55
CA TYR A 147 4.06 12.52 4.27
C TYR A 147 4.27 13.89 3.62
N GLN A 148 4.86 13.95 2.42
CA GLN A 148 4.94 15.20 1.66
C GLN A 148 3.56 15.66 1.16
N GLY A 149 2.65 14.72 0.84
CA GLY A 149 1.28 15.03 0.49
C GLY A 149 0.51 15.61 1.69
N LEU A 150 0.70 15.04 2.88
CA LEU A 150 0.16 15.60 4.12
C LEU A 150 0.73 17.00 4.40
N LYS A 151 2.04 17.18 4.32
CA LYS A 151 2.69 18.48 4.54
C LYS A 151 2.12 19.57 3.62
N LYS A 152 1.89 19.23 2.33
CA LYS A 152 1.24 20.12 1.37
C LYS A 152 -0.22 20.40 1.78
N CYS A 153 -1.01 19.38 2.11
CA CYS A 153 -2.40 19.53 2.52
C CYS A 153 -2.56 20.46 3.73
N LEU A 154 -1.69 20.38 4.75
CA LEU A 154 -1.71 21.26 5.92
C LEU A 154 -1.29 22.71 5.62
N SER A 155 -0.80 23.00 4.41
CA SER A 155 -0.53 24.36 3.93
C SER A 155 -1.62 24.90 3.01
N MET A 156 -2.59 24.06 2.66
CA MET A 156 -3.72 24.40 1.80
C MET A 156 -4.99 24.59 2.64
N THR A 157 -5.96 25.31 2.09
CA THR A 157 -7.31 25.28 2.65
C THR A 157 -8.01 23.95 2.37
N GLN A 158 -9.09 23.69 3.09
CA GLN A 158 -9.93 22.52 2.86
C GLN A 158 -10.54 22.55 1.45
N GLU A 159 -10.97 23.72 0.98
CA GLU A 159 -11.53 23.95 -0.35
C GLU A 159 -10.50 23.68 -1.45
N GLU A 160 -9.26 24.10 -1.27
CA GLU A 160 -8.17 23.84 -2.21
C GLU A 160 -7.90 22.34 -2.35
N THR A 161 -7.94 21.61 -1.22
CA THR A 161 -7.76 20.15 -1.25
C THR A 161 -8.93 19.45 -1.96
N ILE A 162 -10.18 19.88 -1.69
CA ILE A 162 -11.36 19.37 -2.40
C ILE A 162 -11.28 19.66 -3.91
N GLU A 163 -10.87 20.86 -4.30
CA GLU A 163 -10.73 21.24 -5.71
C GLU A 163 -9.61 20.44 -6.39
N GLU A 164 -8.50 20.15 -5.70
CA GLU A 164 -7.46 19.27 -6.22
C GLU A 164 -7.98 17.84 -6.47
N LEU A 165 -8.76 17.27 -5.55
CA LEU A 165 -9.39 15.96 -5.73
C LEU A 165 -10.48 15.95 -6.81
N LYS A 166 -11.20 17.06 -6.97
CA LYS A 166 -12.18 17.25 -8.05
C LYS A 166 -11.50 17.28 -9.41
N LYS A 167 -10.42 18.05 -9.57
CA LYS A 167 -9.62 18.10 -10.80
C LYS A 167 -8.94 16.76 -11.10
N ALA A 168 -8.51 16.03 -10.07
CA ALA A 168 -8.02 14.67 -10.21
C ALA A 168 -9.10 13.69 -10.69
N ASN A 169 -10.39 14.01 -10.50
CA ASN A 169 -11.54 13.14 -10.75
C ASN A 169 -11.37 11.75 -10.11
N LEU A 170 -10.88 11.72 -8.87
CA LEU A 170 -10.74 10.48 -8.10
C LEU A 170 -12.11 9.94 -7.69
N ARG A 171 -12.36 8.67 -8.03
CA ARG A 171 -13.56 7.93 -7.66
C ARG A 171 -13.22 6.81 -6.69
N GLY A 172 -14.13 6.49 -5.78
CA GLY A 172 -13.94 5.46 -4.76
C GLY A 172 -13.54 4.11 -5.36
N ARG A 173 -12.48 3.51 -4.81
CA ARG A 173 -11.89 2.25 -5.28
C ARG A 173 -12.46 0.97 -4.65
N GLY A 174 -13.37 1.11 -3.67
CA GLY A 174 -14.09 -0.02 -3.06
C GLY A 174 -15.26 -0.56 -3.89
N GLY A 175 -15.30 -0.35 -5.21
CA GLY A 175 -16.35 -0.87 -6.10
C GLY A 175 -17.39 0.15 -6.56
N ALA A 176 -18.05 0.86 -5.65
CA ALA A 176 -19.16 1.76 -6.00
C ALA A 176 -18.78 2.96 -6.90
N GLY A 177 -17.49 3.33 -6.94
CA GLY A 177 -17.00 4.36 -7.84
C GLY A 177 -17.60 5.75 -7.59
N PHE A 178 -18.06 6.10 -6.40
CA PHE A 178 -18.61 7.43 -6.14
C PHE A 178 -17.50 8.50 -6.14
N PRO A 179 -17.71 9.71 -6.69
CA PRO A 179 -16.69 10.77 -6.68
C PRO A 179 -16.27 11.16 -5.27
N THR A 180 -14.97 11.07 -4.98
CA THR A 180 -14.44 11.24 -3.61
C THR A 180 -14.66 12.65 -3.10
N TRP A 181 -14.41 13.66 -3.94
CA TRP A 181 -14.57 15.07 -3.58
C TRP A 181 -16.04 15.42 -3.24
N ILE A 182 -17.03 14.82 -3.92
CA ILE A 182 -18.45 15.03 -3.62
C ILE A 182 -18.77 14.48 -2.23
N LYS A 183 -18.32 13.24 -1.95
CA LYS A 183 -18.57 12.59 -0.65
C LYS A 183 -18.00 13.41 0.51
N TRP A 184 -16.80 13.95 0.30
CA TRP A 184 -16.11 14.77 1.29
C TRP A 184 -16.80 16.12 1.46
N ASN A 185 -17.22 16.77 0.37
CA ASN A 185 -17.92 18.04 0.43
C ASN A 185 -19.27 17.92 1.17
N ILE A 186 -20.05 16.86 0.90
CA ILE A 186 -21.31 16.59 1.61
C ILE A 186 -21.09 16.51 3.12
N CYS A 187 -20.05 15.78 3.56
CA CYS A 187 -19.75 15.63 4.99
C CYS A 187 -19.20 16.92 5.61
N LYS A 188 -18.32 17.63 4.89
CA LYS A 188 -17.78 18.92 5.32
C LYS A 188 -18.88 19.97 5.50
N GLU A 189 -19.90 19.98 4.66
CA GLU A 189 -21.02 20.92 4.74
C GLU A 189 -22.05 20.59 5.84
N GLN A 190 -21.99 19.39 6.44
CA GLN A 190 -22.88 19.07 7.55
C GLN A 190 -22.59 19.95 8.78
N PRO A 191 -23.64 20.41 9.49
CA PRO A 191 -23.49 21.21 10.69
C PRO A 191 -22.89 20.38 11.85
N GLY A 192 -22.24 21.09 12.78
CA GLY A 192 -21.63 20.52 13.98
C GLY A 192 -20.12 20.30 13.87
N ASP A 193 -19.47 20.26 15.02
CA ASP A 193 -18.00 20.20 15.14
C ASP A 193 -17.47 18.75 15.19
N VAL A 194 -18.35 17.77 15.44
CA VAL A 194 -17.98 16.36 15.55
C VAL A 194 -18.34 15.63 14.27
N LYS A 195 -17.32 15.09 13.62
CA LYS A 195 -17.40 14.28 12.40
C LYS A 195 -16.40 13.13 12.52
N TYR A 196 -16.55 12.09 11.69
CA TYR A 196 -15.64 10.96 11.66
C TYR A 196 -15.20 10.59 10.24
N VAL A 197 -14.06 9.91 10.14
CA VAL A 197 -13.59 9.27 8.91
C VAL A 197 -13.21 7.83 9.19
N ILE A 198 -13.64 6.92 8.31
CA ILE A 198 -13.33 5.50 8.41
C ILE A 198 -12.61 5.05 7.15
N ALA A 199 -11.44 4.44 7.31
CA ALA A 199 -10.76 3.68 6.28
C ALA A 199 -11.29 2.24 6.28
N ASN A 200 -12.02 1.86 5.23
CA ASN A 200 -12.52 0.51 5.04
C ASN A 200 -11.42 -0.39 4.46
N CYS A 201 -10.86 -1.25 5.33
CA CYS A 201 -9.89 -2.29 5.03
C CYS A 201 -10.48 -3.70 5.29
N ASP A 202 -11.81 -3.86 5.14
CA ASP A 202 -12.49 -5.14 5.38
C ASP A 202 -12.22 -6.15 4.27
N GLU A 203 -12.12 -5.75 3.00
CA GLU A 203 -11.73 -6.62 1.87
C GLU A 203 -12.31 -8.06 1.95
N GLY A 204 -13.64 -8.17 2.07
CA GLY A 204 -14.32 -9.46 2.23
C GLY A 204 -14.40 -10.30 0.95
N ASP A 205 -14.32 -9.67 -0.22
CA ASP A 205 -14.57 -10.30 -1.52
C ASP A 205 -13.58 -11.44 -1.83
N PRO A 206 -14.06 -12.63 -2.23
CA PRO A 206 -13.20 -13.73 -2.64
C PRO A 206 -12.26 -13.31 -3.78
N GLY A 207 -10.97 -13.62 -3.64
CA GLY A 207 -9.94 -13.27 -4.63
C GLY A 207 -9.44 -11.83 -4.55
N ALA A 208 -10.00 -10.96 -3.70
CA ALA A 208 -9.48 -9.62 -3.45
C ALA A 208 -8.39 -9.63 -2.37
N PHE A 209 -7.27 -8.97 -2.65
CA PHE A 209 -6.15 -8.79 -1.73
C PHE A 209 -5.32 -7.52 -1.99
N MET A 210 -5.86 -6.54 -2.72
CA MET A 210 -5.18 -5.28 -3.04
C MET A 210 -5.04 -4.38 -1.81
N ASN A 211 -6.05 -4.36 -0.93
CA ASN A 211 -6.03 -3.65 0.34
C ASN A 211 -5.04 -4.32 1.29
N ARG A 212 -5.05 -5.66 1.37
CA ARG A 212 -4.03 -6.43 2.08
C ARG A 212 -2.63 -6.08 1.58
N LEU A 213 -2.39 -6.09 0.27
CA LEU A 213 -1.08 -5.76 -0.30
C LEU A 213 -0.59 -4.40 0.20
N LEU A 214 -1.43 -3.35 0.11
CA LEU A 214 -1.09 -2.02 0.59
C LEU A 214 -0.88 -1.98 2.11
N ALA A 215 -1.81 -2.52 2.90
CA ALA A 215 -1.74 -2.46 4.35
C ALA A 215 -0.53 -3.24 4.91
N GLU A 216 -0.12 -4.31 4.24
CA GLU A 216 1.06 -5.08 4.63
C GLU A 216 2.36 -4.53 4.05
N SER A 217 2.33 -3.75 2.95
CA SER A 217 3.57 -3.34 2.24
C SER A 217 3.86 -1.84 2.29
N ASP A 218 2.85 -1.00 2.53
CA ASP A 218 2.94 0.45 2.63
C ASP A 218 1.82 1.03 3.53
N PRO A 219 1.75 0.64 4.82
CA PRO A 219 0.68 1.06 5.72
C PRO A 219 0.64 2.58 5.92
N HIS A 220 1.80 3.24 5.98
CA HIS A 220 1.89 4.68 6.18
C HIS A 220 1.20 5.50 5.07
N ARG A 221 1.16 4.99 3.83
CA ARG A 221 0.42 5.64 2.74
C ARG A 221 -1.09 5.67 2.98
N ILE A 222 -1.65 4.63 3.59
CA ILE A 222 -3.07 4.58 3.98
C ILE A 222 -3.32 5.60 5.09
N LEU A 223 -2.45 5.63 6.11
CA LEU A 223 -2.55 6.58 7.22
C LEU A 223 -2.43 8.03 6.73
N GLU A 224 -1.47 8.32 5.85
CA GLU A 224 -1.30 9.65 5.26
C GLU A 224 -2.58 10.11 4.56
N GLY A 225 -3.20 9.24 3.76
CA GLY A 225 -4.47 9.52 3.10
C GLY A 225 -5.62 9.75 4.08
N LEU A 226 -5.66 8.99 5.18
CA LEU A 226 -6.65 9.12 6.24
C LEU A 226 -6.50 10.45 7.02
N ILE A 227 -5.28 10.88 7.30
CA ILE A 227 -4.99 12.17 7.96
C ILE A 227 -5.38 13.33 7.03
N ILE A 228 -5.04 13.25 5.74
CA ILE A 228 -5.45 14.23 4.72
C ILE A 228 -6.98 14.32 4.66
N ALA A 229 -7.66 13.18 4.64
CA ALA A 229 -9.12 13.13 4.67
C ALA A 229 -9.66 13.85 5.91
N GLY A 230 -9.15 13.51 7.10
CA GLY A 230 -9.54 14.16 8.34
C GLY A 230 -9.38 15.68 8.28
N HIS A 231 -8.23 16.16 7.83
CA HIS A 231 -7.95 17.59 7.75
C HIS A 231 -8.92 18.30 6.80
N THR A 232 -9.14 17.69 5.63
CA THR A 232 -9.96 18.25 4.57
C THR A 232 -11.43 18.41 4.99
N ILE A 233 -11.96 17.50 5.80
CA ILE A 233 -13.36 17.56 6.26
C ILE A 233 -13.54 18.11 7.69
N GLY A 234 -12.45 18.53 8.35
CA GLY A 234 -12.49 19.11 9.70
C GLY A 234 -12.77 18.07 10.80
N VAL A 235 -12.17 16.88 10.69
CA VAL A 235 -12.33 15.80 11.66
C VAL A 235 -11.10 15.70 12.56
N HIS A 236 -11.28 15.30 13.82
CA HIS A 236 -10.19 15.06 14.77
C HIS A 236 -9.99 13.58 15.16
N LYS A 237 -10.86 12.68 14.70
CA LYS A 237 -10.80 11.25 14.99
C LYS A 237 -11.17 10.38 13.78
N GLY A 238 -10.32 9.42 13.46
CA GLY A 238 -10.52 8.44 12.41
C GLY A 238 -10.45 7.01 12.91
N PHE A 239 -10.94 6.09 12.08
CA PHE A 239 -10.86 4.65 12.32
C PHE A 239 -10.30 3.94 11.10
N ILE A 240 -9.54 2.87 11.31
CA ILE A 240 -9.21 1.90 10.27
C ILE A 240 -9.89 0.59 10.62
N PHE A 241 -10.85 0.17 9.80
CA PHE A 241 -11.60 -1.05 10.02
C PHE A 241 -10.95 -2.19 9.24
N VAL A 242 -10.34 -3.14 9.95
CA VAL A 242 -9.60 -4.27 9.36
C VAL A 242 -10.34 -5.57 9.64
N ARG A 243 -10.46 -6.44 8.63
CA ARG A 243 -11.09 -7.76 8.84
C ARG A 243 -10.29 -8.66 9.77
N ALA A 244 -10.99 -9.52 10.53
CA ALA A 244 -10.39 -10.49 11.46
C ALA A 244 -9.29 -11.37 10.81
N GLU A 245 -9.48 -11.74 9.55
CA GLU A 245 -8.64 -12.69 8.81
C GLU A 245 -7.36 -12.06 8.23
N LYS A 246 -7.08 -10.78 8.53
CA LYS A 246 -5.85 -10.08 8.13
C LYS A 246 -5.09 -9.53 9.36
N PRO A 247 -4.66 -10.41 10.29
CA PRO A 247 -3.99 -9.99 11.51
C PRO A 247 -2.66 -9.26 11.25
N LEU A 248 -1.92 -9.63 10.20
CA LEU A 248 -0.67 -8.94 9.84
C LEU A 248 -0.92 -7.50 9.38
N ALA A 249 -1.95 -7.28 8.55
CA ALA A 249 -2.35 -5.93 8.14
C ALA A 249 -2.74 -5.08 9.35
N ALA A 250 -3.56 -5.62 10.26
CA ALA A 250 -3.95 -4.92 11.49
C ALA A 250 -2.74 -4.56 12.36
N LYS A 251 -1.80 -5.50 12.57
CA LYS A 251 -0.56 -5.28 13.31
C LYS A 251 0.27 -4.15 12.70
N ARG A 252 0.47 -4.16 11.38
CA ARG A 252 1.27 -3.15 10.67
C ARG A 252 0.61 -1.78 10.66
N LEU A 253 -0.70 -1.71 10.49
CA LEU A 253 -1.45 -0.45 10.57
C LEU A 253 -1.43 0.14 11.98
N LEU A 254 -1.51 -0.71 13.03
CA LEU A 254 -1.38 -0.27 14.42
C LEU A 254 0.01 0.29 14.68
N LYS A 255 1.06 -0.45 14.32
CA LYS A 255 2.45 0.02 14.44
C LYS A 255 2.68 1.31 13.66
N ALA A 256 2.19 1.41 12.42
CA ALA A 256 2.32 2.63 11.64
C ALA A 256 1.63 3.83 12.30
N ALA A 257 0.50 3.60 13.01
CA ALA A 257 -0.18 4.66 13.75
C ALA A 257 0.61 5.08 14.99
N GLU A 258 1.21 4.13 15.71
CA GLU A 258 2.13 4.40 16.83
C GLU A 258 3.35 5.18 16.37
N ASP A 259 4.05 4.71 15.34
CA ASP A 259 5.23 5.39 14.77
C ASP A 259 4.87 6.81 14.29
N ALA A 260 3.70 6.98 13.67
CA ALA A 260 3.22 8.29 13.22
C ALA A 260 2.93 9.24 14.40
N ARG A 261 2.43 8.73 15.53
CA ARG A 261 2.26 9.54 16.76
C ARG A 261 3.61 9.97 17.31
N GLU A 262 4.56 9.04 17.43
CA GLU A 262 5.89 9.30 17.97
C GLU A 262 6.66 10.33 17.14
N LYS A 263 6.52 10.29 15.81
CA LYS A 263 7.19 11.21 14.88
C LYS A 263 6.40 12.50 14.57
N GLY A 264 5.25 12.72 15.22
CA GLY A 264 4.46 13.95 15.07
C GLY A 264 3.67 14.08 13.76
N PHE A 265 3.40 12.96 13.08
CA PHE A 265 2.50 12.88 11.92
C PHE A 265 1.04 12.57 12.32
N LEU A 266 0.81 12.08 13.53
CA LEU A 266 -0.50 11.78 14.11
C LEU A 266 -0.56 12.29 15.56
N GLY A 267 -1.77 12.50 16.09
CA GLY A 267 -2.00 13.01 17.44
C GLY A 267 -2.21 14.51 17.47
N GLY A 268 -1.63 15.18 18.47
CA GLY A 268 -1.77 16.63 18.67
C GLY A 268 -0.76 17.44 17.87
N ASN A 269 -1.18 18.60 17.36
CA ASN A 269 -0.32 19.57 16.68
C ASN A 269 0.56 18.95 15.57
N ILE A 270 -0.08 18.19 14.67
CA ILE A 270 0.57 17.45 13.58
C ILE A 270 1.47 18.40 12.77
N LEU A 271 2.75 18.02 12.62
CA LEU A 271 3.79 18.80 11.94
C LEU A 271 3.93 20.26 12.42
N GLY A 272 3.51 20.56 13.65
CA GLY A 272 3.53 21.92 14.21
C GLY A 272 2.53 22.88 13.56
N LYS A 273 1.48 22.36 12.91
CA LYS A 273 0.49 23.15 12.15
C LYS A 273 -0.82 23.42 12.89
N GLY A 274 -0.91 23.08 14.19
CA GLY A 274 -2.09 23.30 15.03
C GLY A 274 -3.25 22.35 14.77
N TYR A 275 -3.17 21.45 13.78
CA TYR A 275 -4.17 20.43 13.51
C TYR A 275 -3.96 19.20 14.38
N CYS A 276 -5.05 18.70 14.98
CA CYS A 276 -5.04 17.50 15.81
C CYS A 276 -5.89 16.41 15.15
N PHE A 277 -5.36 15.20 15.04
CA PHE A 277 -6.10 14.06 14.50
C PHE A 277 -5.52 12.76 15.00
N ASP A 278 -6.38 11.84 15.44
CA ASP A 278 -5.93 10.53 15.92
C ASP A 278 -6.71 9.39 15.26
N ILE A 279 -6.10 8.21 15.20
CA ILE A 279 -6.63 7.03 14.50
C ILE A 279 -6.72 5.83 15.45
N GLU A 280 -7.88 5.18 15.48
CA GLU A 280 -8.01 3.86 16.10
C GLU A 280 -8.06 2.76 15.04
N VAL A 281 -7.32 1.68 15.25
CA VAL A 281 -7.39 0.48 14.40
C VAL A 281 -8.38 -0.49 15.03
N PHE A 282 -9.46 -0.78 14.32
CA PHE A 282 -10.52 -1.68 14.76
C PHE A 282 -10.41 -3.01 14.00
N LEU A 283 -10.19 -4.10 14.72
CA LEU A 283 -10.22 -5.45 14.17
C LEU A 283 -11.65 -6.00 14.24
N SER A 284 -12.22 -6.34 13.08
CA SER A 284 -13.59 -6.85 12.97
C SER A 284 -13.73 -8.28 13.52
N ALA A 285 -14.98 -8.73 13.66
CA ALA A 285 -15.31 -10.10 14.05
C ALA A 285 -15.50 -11.07 12.87
N GLY A 286 -15.08 -10.69 11.65
CA GLY A 286 -15.03 -11.60 10.49
C GLY A 286 -16.34 -11.79 9.72
N ALA A 287 -17.28 -10.85 9.79
CA ALA A 287 -18.53 -10.93 9.02
C ALA A 287 -18.39 -10.20 7.67
N PHE A 288 -18.57 -10.91 6.55
CA PHE A 288 -18.49 -10.35 5.19
C PHE A 288 -19.35 -9.08 4.98
N VAL A 289 -20.53 -9.04 5.60
CA VAL A 289 -21.44 -7.88 5.51
C VAL A 289 -20.84 -6.60 6.09
N CYS A 290 -19.82 -6.68 6.95
CA CYS A 290 -19.11 -5.52 7.51
C CYS A 290 -18.37 -4.70 6.45
N GLY A 291 -18.17 -5.22 5.24
CA GLY A 291 -17.67 -4.42 4.12
C GLY A 291 -18.66 -3.32 3.68
N GLU A 292 -19.95 -3.48 3.99
CA GLU A 292 -21.00 -2.48 3.74
C GLU A 292 -20.92 -1.33 4.76
N GLU A 293 -21.04 -0.09 4.28
CA GLU A 293 -20.78 1.14 5.05
C GLU A 293 -21.55 1.25 6.37
N THR A 294 -22.84 0.89 6.40
CA THR A 294 -23.66 1.02 7.60
C THR A 294 -23.52 -0.17 8.54
N ALA A 295 -23.27 -1.38 8.02
CA ALA A 295 -22.92 -2.54 8.82
C ALA A 295 -21.55 -2.36 9.52
N MET A 296 -20.57 -1.76 8.83
CA MET A 296 -19.29 -1.35 9.39
C MET A 296 -19.47 -0.39 10.57
N ILE A 297 -20.30 0.64 10.39
CA ILE A 297 -20.63 1.58 11.47
C ILE A 297 -21.22 0.83 12.66
N ALA A 298 -22.22 -0.03 12.45
CA ALA A 298 -22.82 -0.81 13.52
C ALA A 298 -21.77 -1.66 14.27
N ALA A 299 -20.84 -2.28 13.56
CA ALA A 299 -19.75 -3.04 14.17
C ALA A 299 -18.82 -2.17 15.05
N ILE A 300 -18.42 -0.99 14.57
CA ILE A 300 -17.61 -0.03 15.37
C ILE A 300 -18.39 0.44 16.62
N GLN A 301 -19.71 0.56 16.52
CA GLN A 301 -20.58 0.91 17.65
C GLN A 301 -20.76 -0.22 18.68
N GLY A 302 -20.21 -1.42 18.43
CA GLY A 302 -20.43 -2.59 19.26
C GLY A 302 -21.80 -3.25 19.06
N GLU A 303 -22.51 -2.89 17.99
CA GLU A 303 -23.79 -3.47 17.63
C GLU A 303 -23.61 -4.66 16.66
N ARG A 304 -24.68 -5.43 16.45
CA ARG A 304 -24.69 -6.44 15.38
C ARG A 304 -24.60 -5.74 14.02
N ALA A 305 -23.61 -6.15 13.20
CA ALA A 305 -23.36 -5.62 11.85
C ALA A 305 -24.52 -5.92 10.87
N THR A 306 -25.61 -5.15 10.98
CA THR A 306 -26.79 -5.26 10.13
C THR A 306 -26.89 -3.98 9.29
N PRO A 307 -26.94 -4.06 7.95
CA PRO A 307 -27.12 -2.89 7.11
C PRO A 307 -28.36 -2.08 7.49
N ARG A 308 -28.24 -0.76 7.46
CA ARG A 308 -29.33 0.19 7.72
C ARG A 308 -29.84 0.78 6.42
N GLN A 309 -31.15 1.03 6.36
CA GLN A 309 -31.77 1.64 5.19
C GLN A 309 -31.25 3.08 5.00
N ARG A 310 -30.97 3.43 3.74
CA ARG A 310 -30.59 4.79 3.31
C ARG A 310 -31.74 5.37 2.48
N PRO A 311 -32.04 6.68 2.59
CA PRO A 311 -31.41 7.70 3.44
C PRO A 311 -31.77 7.59 4.93
N PRO A 312 -31.00 8.22 5.85
CA PRO A 312 -29.84 9.09 5.58
C PRO A 312 -28.57 8.31 5.21
N PHE A 313 -27.71 8.91 4.39
CA PHE A 313 -26.39 8.36 4.07
C PHE A 313 -25.38 8.66 5.21
N PRO A 314 -24.31 7.85 5.36
CA PRO A 314 -23.30 8.06 6.42
C PRO A 314 -22.67 9.45 6.43
N ALA A 315 -22.46 10.04 5.25
CA ALA A 315 -21.90 11.39 5.12
C ALA A 315 -22.78 12.49 5.77
N VAL A 316 -24.07 12.20 5.97
CA VAL A 316 -25.03 13.06 6.69
C VAL A 316 -25.20 12.58 8.13
N LYS A 317 -25.47 11.29 8.34
CA LYS A 317 -25.70 10.68 9.65
C LYS A 317 -25.11 9.28 9.68
N GLY A 318 -23.92 9.14 10.26
CA GLY A 318 -23.13 7.90 10.30
C GLY A 318 -22.81 7.46 11.72
N LEU A 319 -21.52 7.34 12.04
CA LEU A 319 -21.01 6.82 13.31
C LEU A 319 -21.50 7.68 14.49
N TRP A 320 -22.18 7.03 15.45
CA TRP A 320 -22.85 7.67 16.59
C TRP A 320 -23.78 8.84 16.20
N GLY A 321 -24.39 8.75 15.01
CA GLY A 321 -25.27 9.78 14.49
C GLY A 321 -24.55 11.02 13.94
N MET A 322 -23.23 11.03 13.89
CA MET A 322 -22.43 12.15 13.38
C MET A 322 -22.08 11.96 11.89
N PRO A 323 -21.90 13.04 11.12
CA PRO A 323 -21.44 12.95 9.73
C PRO A 323 -20.15 12.13 9.62
N THR A 324 -20.16 11.12 8.76
CA THR A 324 -19.05 10.18 8.64
C THR A 324 -18.75 9.86 7.18
N ILE A 325 -17.51 10.09 6.76
CA ILE A 325 -17.03 9.57 5.46
C ILE A 325 -16.43 8.18 5.67
N ILE A 326 -16.71 7.28 4.73
CA ILE A 326 -16.09 5.96 4.68
C ILE A 326 -15.44 5.84 3.31
N ASN A 327 -14.13 5.58 3.29
CA ASN A 327 -13.37 5.40 2.07
C ASN A 327 -12.59 4.10 2.14
N ASN A 328 -12.54 3.36 1.04
CA ASN A 328 -11.66 2.20 0.93
C ASN A 328 -10.18 2.65 1.01
N VAL A 329 -9.32 1.81 1.60
CA VAL A 329 -7.90 2.14 1.81
C VAL A 329 -7.14 2.47 0.53
N GLU A 330 -7.45 1.82 -0.60
CA GLU A 330 -6.86 2.15 -1.91
C GLU A 330 -7.21 3.58 -2.34
N THR A 331 -8.42 4.04 -2.00
CA THR A 331 -8.86 5.42 -2.29
C THR A 331 -8.04 6.44 -1.49
N LEU A 332 -7.79 6.15 -0.20
CA LEU A 332 -6.98 7.02 0.66
C LEU A 332 -5.51 7.01 0.23
N ALA A 333 -4.97 5.87 -0.19
CA ALA A 333 -3.63 5.78 -0.76
C ALA A 333 -3.49 6.64 -2.03
N HIS A 334 -4.53 6.67 -2.89
CA HIS A 334 -4.55 7.58 -4.03
C HIS A 334 -4.56 9.05 -3.60
N VAL A 335 -5.35 9.43 -2.58
CA VAL A 335 -5.36 10.80 -2.05
C VAL A 335 -3.94 11.22 -1.63
N ALA A 336 -3.27 10.43 -0.80
CA ALA A 336 -1.89 10.72 -0.37
C ALA A 336 -0.95 10.95 -1.56
N THR A 337 -1.07 10.09 -2.58
CA THR A 337 -0.21 10.14 -3.76
C THR A 337 -0.55 11.30 -4.70
N ILE A 338 -1.83 11.64 -4.85
CA ILE A 338 -2.30 12.80 -5.64
C ILE A 338 -1.79 14.09 -5.01
N LEU A 339 -1.91 14.25 -3.69
CA LEU A 339 -1.43 15.46 -3.02
C LEU A 339 0.10 15.58 -3.13
N ASN A 340 0.82 14.47 -3.04
CA ASN A 340 2.27 14.45 -3.20
C ASN A 340 2.73 14.76 -4.65
N ASN A 341 2.17 14.07 -5.64
CA ASN A 341 2.67 14.10 -7.02
C ASN A 341 1.96 15.13 -7.92
N GLY A 342 0.81 15.66 -7.46
CA GLY A 342 -0.05 16.60 -8.16
C GLY A 342 -1.15 15.92 -8.98
N TRP A 343 -2.37 16.48 -8.93
CA TRP A 343 -3.53 15.97 -9.64
C TRP A 343 -3.38 15.86 -11.16
N LYS A 344 -2.58 16.72 -11.81
CA LYS A 344 -2.41 16.73 -13.27
C LYS A 344 -1.89 15.39 -13.78
N LYS A 345 -0.83 14.88 -13.15
CA LYS A 345 -0.25 13.57 -13.48
C LYS A 345 -1.25 12.42 -13.28
N PHE A 346 -2.11 12.52 -12.26
CA PHE A 346 -3.14 11.52 -12.01
C PHE A 346 -4.26 11.55 -13.07
N ALA A 347 -4.69 12.76 -13.48
CA ALA A 347 -5.76 12.97 -14.45
C ALA A 347 -5.38 12.65 -15.90
N GLU A 348 -4.09 12.54 -16.20
CA GLU A 348 -3.56 12.03 -17.47
C GLU A 348 -3.73 10.50 -17.61
N ILE A 349 -3.98 9.79 -16.52
CA ILE A 349 -4.07 8.34 -16.48
C ILE A 349 -5.54 7.91 -16.42
N GLY A 350 -5.87 6.77 -17.02
CA GLY A 350 -7.19 6.14 -16.93
C GLY A 350 -8.19 6.68 -17.96
N SER A 351 -9.46 6.33 -17.79
CA SER A 351 -10.52 6.68 -18.74
C SER A 351 -11.08 8.08 -18.49
N GLU A 352 -11.82 8.63 -19.45
CA GLU A 352 -12.48 9.94 -19.29
C GLU A 352 -13.40 9.99 -18.06
N ALA A 353 -14.20 8.92 -17.86
CA ALA A 353 -15.16 8.83 -16.77
C ALA A 353 -14.54 8.58 -15.39
N SER A 354 -13.36 7.94 -15.34
CA SER A 354 -12.67 7.61 -14.10
C SER A 354 -11.15 7.61 -14.30
N LYS A 355 -10.51 8.62 -13.72
CA LYS A 355 -9.07 8.85 -13.81
C LYS A 355 -8.25 7.95 -12.89
N GLY A 356 -6.96 7.87 -13.17
CA GLY A 356 -5.97 7.13 -12.41
C GLY A 356 -5.92 5.63 -12.68
N THR A 357 -5.25 4.94 -11.77
CA THR A 357 -5.06 3.50 -11.78
C THR A 357 -6.05 2.80 -10.84
N LYS A 358 -6.10 1.47 -10.96
CA LYS A 358 -6.75 0.53 -10.04
C LYS A 358 -5.86 -0.70 -9.92
N MET A 359 -5.74 -1.24 -8.70
CA MET A 359 -5.15 -2.56 -8.52
C MET A 359 -6.18 -3.67 -8.76
N TYR A 360 -5.83 -4.61 -9.62
CA TYR A 360 -6.63 -5.80 -9.91
C TYR A 360 -5.90 -7.04 -9.41
N CYS A 361 -6.58 -7.80 -8.57
CA CYS A 361 -6.12 -9.10 -8.13
C CYS A 361 -6.49 -10.15 -9.18
N VAL A 362 -5.50 -10.89 -9.68
CA VAL A 362 -5.70 -11.98 -10.63
C VAL A 362 -5.28 -13.28 -9.95
N THR A 363 -6.26 -14.18 -9.82
CA THR A 363 -6.12 -15.47 -9.12
C THR A 363 -6.80 -16.57 -9.92
N GLY A 364 -6.67 -17.82 -9.46
CA GLY A 364 -7.23 -19.00 -10.12
C GLY A 364 -6.26 -19.53 -11.17
N SER A 365 -6.79 -20.02 -12.28
CA SER A 365 -6.02 -20.72 -13.31
C SER A 365 -5.32 -19.75 -14.29
N VAL A 366 -4.36 -18.97 -13.79
CA VAL A 366 -3.47 -18.11 -14.57
C VAL A 366 -2.01 -18.43 -14.26
N LYS A 367 -1.08 -18.11 -15.18
CA LYS A 367 0.34 -18.42 -14.97
C LYS A 367 1.01 -17.52 -13.93
N ARG A 368 0.65 -16.24 -13.94
CA ARG A 368 1.21 -15.19 -13.10
C ARG A 368 0.07 -14.65 -12.25
N THR A 369 -0.12 -15.25 -11.08
CA THR A 369 -1.03 -14.74 -10.05
C THR A 369 -0.40 -13.52 -9.38
N GLY A 370 -1.24 -12.60 -8.93
CA GLY A 370 -0.76 -11.40 -8.26
C GLY A 370 -1.75 -10.25 -8.25
N ALA A 371 -1.27 -9.09 -7.83
CA ALA A 371 -2.02 -7.84 -7.85
C ALA A 371 -1.32 -6.84 -8.79
N TYR A 372 -2.04 -6.45 -9.84
CA TYR A 372 -1.50 -5.62 -10.92
C TYR A 372 -2.15 -4.25 -10.90
N GLU A 373 -1.32 -3.19 -10.87
CA GLU A 373 -1.80 -1.82 -10.90
C GLU A 373 -1.80 -1.29 -12.33
N VAL A 374 -2.98 -1.11 -12.91
CA VAL A 374 -3.12 -0.66 -14.31
C VAL A 374 -4.06 0.55 -14.43
N PRO A 375 -3.96 1.34 -15.50
CA PRO A 375 -4.91 2.42 -15.77
C PRO A 375 -6.35 1.91 -15.79
N ILE A 376 -7.28 2.67 -15.21
CA ILE A 376 -8.71 2.35 -15.35
C ILE A 376 -9.10 2.45 -16.82
N GLY A 377 -9.85 1.46 -17.30
CA GLY A 377 -10.18 1.30 -18.72
C GLY A 377 -9.27 0.33 -19.46
N THR A 378 -8.23 -0.21 -18.80
CA THR A 378 -7.44 -1.33 -19.34
C THR A 378 -8.37 -2.52 -19.63
N PRO A 379 -8.38 -3.06 -20.86
CA PRO A 379 -9.21 -4.22 -21.19
C PRO A 379 -8.82 -5.45 -20.36
N ILE A 380 -9.81 -6.22 -19.90
CA ILE A 380 -9.56 -7.46 -19.15
C ILE A 380 -8.68 -8.45 -19.93
N LYS A 381 -8.80 -8.48 -21.27
CA LYS A 381 -7.93 -9.31 -22.14
C LYS A 381 -6.45 -8.95 -21.99
N LYS A 382 -6.12 -7.66 -21.90
CA LYS A 382 -4.74 -7.20 -21.68
C LYS A 382 -4.23 -7.62 -20.30
N LEU A 383 -5.08 -7.49 -19.27
CA LEU A 383 -4.74 -7.94 -17.92
C LEU A 383 -4.48 -9.46 -17.88
N LEU A 384 -5.35 -10.26 -18.52
CA LEU A 384 -5.22 -11.71 -18.50
C LEU A 384 -4.08 -12.21 -19.40
N TYR A 385 -4.03 -11.84 -20.67
CA TYR A 385 -3.09 -12.45 -21.62
C TYR A 385 -1.71 -11.79 -21.60
N ASP A 386 -1.64 -10.45 -21.48
CA ASP A 386 -0.36 -9.75 -21.58
C ASP A 386 0.36 -9.72 -20.21
N ILE A 387 -0.39 -9.56 -19.12
CA ILE A 387 0.16 -9.40 -17.75
C ILE A 387 0.14 -10.70 -16.95
N ALA A 388 -1.01 -11.35 -16.80
CA ALA A 388 -1.13 -12.56 -15.98
C ALA A 388 -0.68 -13.84 -16.73
N GLY A 389 -0.80 -13.87 -18.06
CA GLY A 389 -0.54 -15.08 -18.87
C GLY A 389 -1.45 -16.23 -18.50
#